data_AF-A0A820JZB1-F1
#
_entry.id   AF-A0A820JZB1-F1
#
_cell.length_a   1.000
_cell.length_b   1.000
_cell.length_c   1.000
_cell.angle_alpha   90.00
_cell.angle_beta   90.00
_cell.angle_gamma   90.00
#
_symmetry.space_group_name_H-M   'P 1'
#
loop_
_entity.id
_entity.type
_entity.pdbx_description
1 polymer ?
#
loop_
_entity_poly.entity_id
_entity_poly.type
_entity_poly.pdbx_seq_one_letter_code
_entity_poly.pdbx_strand_id
1 'polypeptide(L)'
;IKFESIPDGNPRYAKTLAGGVNLFKKYQLDCLFVVSNSPGRSAFNMVERRMAPLSNQLAGLILPHDNFGTHLDNNGNTLDEQLEIRNFKRAGECLAEVWNELTIDSYPVACRYIEPIDTKDSSSLLNPSTLDLNWLQIHVRQS
;
A
#
# COMPACT_ATOMS: atom_id res chain seq x y z
N ILE A 1 0.25 -23.44 -8.22
CA ILE A 1 0.68 -22.72 -6.99
C ILE A 1 0.86 -21.25 -7.37
N LYS A 2 0.23 -20.32 -6.65
CA LYS A 2 0.41 -18.87 -6.82
C LYS A 2 1.09 -18.33 -5.57
N PHE A 3 2.11 -17.49 -5.74
CA PHE A 3 2.80 -16.82 -4.64
C PHE A 3 2.47 -15.33 -4.71
N GLU A 4 1.91 -14.78 -3.63
CA GLU A 4 1.66 -13.34 -3.50
C GLU A 4 2.57 -12.78 -2.40
N SER A 5 3.54 -11.96 -2.83
CA SER A 5 4.49 -11.28 -1.95
C SER A 5 3.84 -10.02 -1.37
N ILE A 6 3.24 -10.14 -0.18
CA ILE A 6 2.76 -8.99 0.59
C ILE A 6 3.99 -8.21 1.12
N PRO A 7 4.19 -6.93 0.75
CA PRO A 7 5.35 -6.15 1.20
C PRO A 7 5.31 -5.88 2.70
N ASP A 8 6.46 -6.07 3.39
CA ASP A 8 6.62 -6.23 4.85
C ASP A 8 5.72 -7.29 5.51
N GLY A 9 4.40 -7.07 5.42
CA GLY A 9 3.40 -7.41 6.43
C GLY A 9 3.61 -8.76 7.09
N ASN A 10 3.90 -8.71 8.40
CA ASN A 10 4.01 -9.89 9.26
C ASN A 10 2.85 -10.88 8.96
N PRO A 11 3.14 -12.14 8.57
CA PRO A 11 2.12 -13.09 8.13
C PRO A 11 1.19 -13.53 9.26
N ARG A 12 1.57 -13.29 10.52
CA ARG A 12 0.74 -13.54 11.70
C ARG A 12 -0.19 -12.35 12.04
N TYR A 13 -0.06 -11.21 11.36
CA TYR A 13 -0.87 -10.02 11.63
C TYR A 13 -2.30 -10.15 11.09
N ALA A 14 -3.28 -9.69 11.87
CA ALA A 14 -4.70 -9.96 11.61
C ALA A 14 -5.18 -9.46 10.24
N LYS A 15 -4.70 -8.30 9.74
CA LYS A 15 -5.08 -7.79 8.41
C LYS A 15 -4.51 -8.65 7.27
N THR A 16 -3.29 -9.17 7.44
CA THR A 16 -2.64 -10.09 6.50
C THR A 16 -3.42 -11.40 6.40
N LEU A 17 -3.86 -11.92 7.55
CA LEU A 17 -4.73 -13.09 7.62
C LEU A 17 -6.13 -12.81 7.04
N ALA A 18 -6.71 -11.61 7.25
CA ALA A 18 -7.99 -11.21 6.65
C ALA A 18 -7.93 -11.34 5.12
N GLY A 19 -6.93 -10.70 4.50
CA GLY A 19 -6.71 -10.74 3.06
C GLY A 19 -6.50 -12.17 2.57
N GLY A 20 -5.61 -12.93 3.19
CA GLY A 20 -5.33 -14.32 2.81
C GLY A 20 -6.57 -15.23 2.86
N VAL A 21 -7.36 -15.17 3.94
CA VAL A 21 -8.59 -15.98 4.09
C VAL A 21 -9.67 -15.55 3.10
N ASN A 22 -9.84 -14.25 2.87
CA ASN A 22 -10.82 -13.72 1.93
C ASN A 22 -10.45 -14.07 0.48
N LEU A 23 -9.16 -14.00 0.10
CA LEU A 23 -8.66 -14.41 -1.21
C LEU A 23 -8.81 -15.93 -1.42
N PHE A 24 -8.44 -16.74 -0.41
CA PHE A 24 -8.59 -18.20 -0.44
C PHE A 24 -10.05 -18.61 -0.71
N LYS A 25 -11.01 -17.99 0.00
CA LYS A 25 -12.45 -18.23 -0.18
C LYS A 25 -12.96 -17.69 -1.53
N LYS A 26 -12.56 -16.48 -1.94
CA LYS A 26 -13.01 -15.82 -3.18
C LYS A 26 -12.57 -16.55 -4.45
N TYR A 27 -11.37 -17.13 -4.44
CA TYR A 27 -10.80 -17.84 -5.59
C TYR A 27 -10.84 -19.37 -5.48
N GLN A 28 -11.49 -19.91 -4.43
CA GLN A 28 -11.64 -21.35 -4.18
C GLN A 28 -10.31 -22.12 -4.29
N LEU A 29 -9.26 -21.58 -3.64
CA LEU A 29 -7.91 -22.14 -3.72
C LEU A 29 -7.79 -23.44 -2.90
N ASP A 30 -7.09 -24.44 -3.42
CA ASP A 30 -6.75 -25.65 -2.65
C ASP A 30 -5.77 -25.36 -1.50
N CYS A 31 -4.87 -24.38 -1.72
CA CYS A 31 -3.86 -23.98 -0.74
C CYS A 31 -3.35 -22.55 -1.01
N LEU A 32 -2.99 -21.83 0.05
CA LEU A 32 -2.33 -20.52 0.01
C LEU A 32 -1.11 -20.53 0.93
N PHE A 33 0.05 -20.13 0.41
CA PHE A 33 1.28 -19.98 1.17
C PHE A 33 1.67 -18.50 1.25
N VAL A 34 1.71 -17.94 2.45
CA VAL A 34 2.17 -16.57 2.71
C VAL A 34 3.53 -16.64 3.39
N VAL A 35 4.55 -16.04 2.79
CA VAL A 35 5.94 -16.05 3.27
C VAL A 35 6.49 -14.63 3.27
N SER A 36 6.90 -14.13 4.43
CA SER A 36 7.61 -12.86 4.58
C SER A 36 9.12 -13.10 4.68
N ASN A 37 9.93 -12.21 4.12
CA ASN A 37 11.35 -12.18 4.45
C ASN A 37 11.55 -11.83 5.94
N SER A 38 12.58 -12.40 6.56
CA SER A 38 12.99 -12.03 7.93
C SER A 38 13.32 -10.53 8.01
N PRO A 39 13.02 -9.86 9.15
CA PRO A 39 13.65 -8.58 9.48
C PRO A 39 15.17 -8.63 9.24
N GLY A 40 15.72 -7.56 8.69
CA GLY A 40 17.12 -7.48 8.25
C GLY A 40 17.42 -8.11 6.87
N ARG A 41 16.56 -8.98 6.33
CA ARG A 41 16.73 -9.50 4.95
C ARG A 41 16.14 -8.60 3.86
N SER A 42 15.35 -7.59 4.21
CA SER A 42 14.94 -6.47 3.36
C SER A 42 16.08 -5.88 2.52
N ALA A 43 17.24 -5.63 3.14
CA ALA A 43 18.42 -5.09 2.46
C ALA A 43 19.03 -6.04 1.38
N PHE A 44 18.57 -7.29 1.32
CA PHE A 44 18.93 -8.28 0.29
C PHE A 44 17.79 -8.56 -0.70
N ASN A 45 16.59 -8.01 -0.51
CA ASN A 45 15.52 -8.10 -1.50
C ASN A 45 15.87 -7.22 -2.70
N MET A 46 16.05 -7.85 -3.87
CA MET A 46 16.38 -7.17 -5.12
C MET A 46 15.32 -6.13 -5.53
N VAL A 47 14.06 -6.31 -5.16
CA VAL A 47 12.99 -5.33 -5.44
C VAL A 47 13.14 -4.10 -4.55
N GLU A 48 13.26 -4.28 -3.23
CA GLU A 48 13.45 -3.17 -2.27
C GLU A 48 14.73 -2.37 -2.58
N ARG A 49 15.83 -3.06 -2.93
CA ARG A 49 17.07 -2.41 -3.40
C ARG A 49 16.90 -1.58 -4.66
N ARG A 50 16.08 -2.03 -5.63
CA ARG A 50 15.77 -1.29 -6.87
C ARG A 50 14.81 -0.14 -6.65
N MET A 51 13.98 -0.19 -5.61
CA MET A 51 13.08 0.90 -5.22
C MET A 51 13.75 1.95 -4.32
N ALA A 52 14.89 1.64 -3.70
CA ALA A 52 15.62 2.57 -2.83
C ALA A 52 15.89 3.97 -3.43
N PRO A 53 16.18 4.16 -4.74
CA PRO A 53 16.29 5.49 -5.35
C PRO A 53 14.99 6.31 -5.28
N LEU A 54 13.83 5.68 -5.46
CA LEU A 54 12.51 6.32 -5.35
C LEU A 54 12.29 6.87 -3.93
N SER A 55 12.59 6.05 -2.92
CA SER A 55 12.46 6.43 -1.51
C SER A 55 13.47 7.49 -1.08
N ASN A 56 14.68 7.48 -1.66
CA ASN A 56 15.73 8.47 -1.37
C ASN A 56 15.31 9.88 -1.84
N GLN A 57 14.71 10.02 -3.03
CA GLN A 57 14.18 11.32 -3.48
C GLN A 57 13.02 11.85 -2.62
N LEU A 58 12.30 10.99 -1.88
CA LEU A 58 11.27 11.45 -0.95
C LEU A 58 11.81 11.83 0.43
N ALA A 59 13.07 11.52 0.74
CA ALA A 59 13.67 11.78 2.04
C ALA A 59 13.91 13.28 2.25
N GLY A 60 12.93 13.95 2.85
CA GLY A 60 12.92 15.40 3.06
C GLY A 60 12.14 16.20 2.00
N LEU A 61 11.44 15.54 1.07
CA LEU A 61 10.53 16.20 0.15
C LEU A 61 9.28 16.70 0.92
N ILE A 62 9.05 18.01 0.89
CA ILE A 62 7.86 18.63 1.47
C ILE A 62 6.90 18.97 0.32
N LEU A 63 5.78 18.25 0.23
CA LEU A 63 4.72 18.53 -0.74
C LEU A 63 3.75 19.58 -0.17
N PRO A 64 3.33 20.59 -0.95
CA PRO A 64 2.34 21.57 -0.51
C PRO A 64 0.95 20.93 -0.38
N HIS A 65 0.32 21.09 0.79
CA HIS A 65 -1.02 20.55 1.09
C HIS A 65 -2.18 21.47 0.67
N ASP A 66 -1.88 22.68 0.24
CA ASP A 66 -2.79 23.82 0.10
C ASP A 66 -2.58 24.56 -1.23
N ASN A 67 -2.12 23.84 -2.27
CA ASN A 67 -1.82 24.37 -3.60
C ASN A 67 -2.98 25.14 -4.26
N PHE A 68 -4.24 24.85 -3.90
CA PHE A 68 -5.44 25.57 -4.35
C PHE A 68 -6.10 26.42 -3.25
N GLY A 69 -5.44 26.58 -2.11
CA GLY A 69 -5.95 27.21 -0.91
C GLY A 69 -6.10 26.22 0.26
N THR A 70 -6.13 26.78 1.47
CA THR A 70 -6.30 26.04 2.72
C THR A 70 -7.69 25.41 2.79
N HIS A 71 -7.74 24.10 2.99
CA HIS A 71 -8.97 23.30 3.09
C HIS A 71 -9.29 22.89 4.55
N LEU A 72 -8.48 23.35 5.52
CA LEU A 72 -8.52 22.97 6.93
C LEU A 72 -8.95 24.14 7.83
N ASP A 73 -9.56 23.84 8.97
CA ASP A 73 -9.80 24.78 10.07
C ASP A 73 -8.55 25.00 10.95
N ASN A 74 -8.65 25.91 11.92
CA ASN A 74 -7.58 26.19 12.88
C ASN A 74 -7.22 25.01 13.81
N ASN A 75 -7.96 23.90 13.77
CA ASN A 75 -7.73 22.67 14.53
C ASN A 75 -7.18 21.53 13.65
N GLY A 76 -7.11 21.71 12.32
CA GLY A 76 -6.71 20.69 11.35
C GLY A 76 -7.85 19.80 10.82
N ASN A 77 -9.12 20.18 11.00
CA ASN A 77 -10.27 19.47 10.42
C ASN A 77 -10.58 19.98 9.00
N THR A 78 -11.00 19.11 8.09
CA THR A 78 -11.49 19.48 6.76
C THR A 78 -12.71 20.40 6.81
N LEU A 79 -12.64 21.54 6.13
CA LEU A 79 -13.75 22.46 5.86
C LEU A 79 -14.36 22.28 4.46
N ASP A 80 -13.53 21.94 3.47
CA ASP A 80 -13.96 21.69 2.08
C ASP A 80 -13.31 20.40 1.55
N GLU A 81 -14.08 19.32 1.58
CA GLU A 81 -13.70 17.99 1.08
C GLU A 81 -13.37 18.01 -0.43
N GLN A 82 -14.05 18.85 -1.23
CA GLN A 82 -13.75 18.97 -2.65
C GLN A 82 -12.43 19.70 -2.90
N LEU A 83 -12.06 20.65 -2.04
CA LEU A 83 -10.75 21.32 -2.08
C LEU A 83 -9.64 20.43 -1.53
N GLU A 84 -9.89 19.65 -0.48
CA GLU A 84 -8.98 18.61 0.01
C GLU A 84 -8.64 17.60 -1.10
N ILE A 85 -9.65 17.00 -1.75
CA ILE A 85 -9.45 16.03 -2.84
C ILE A 85 -8.63 16.64 -4.00
N ARG A 86 -8.86 17.91 -4.34
CA ARG A 86 -8.08 18.63 -5.38
C ARG A 86 -6.63 18.87 -4.94
N ASN A 87 -6.40 19.33 -3.71
CA ASN A 87 -5.06 19.51 -3.14
C ASN A 87 -4.30 18.18 -3.07
N PHE A 88 -4.93 17.11 -2.57
CA PHE A 88 -4.35 15.77 -2.48
C PHE A 88 -3.99 15.21 -3.85
N LYS A 89 -4.87 15.37 -4.85
CA LYS A 89 -4.57 15.03 -6.24
C LYS A 89 -3.34 15.77 -6.76
N ARG A 90 -3.24 17.09 -6.54
CA ARG A 90 -2.07 17.88 -6.97
C ARG A 90 -0.77 17.48 -6.26
N ALA A 91 -0.83 17.11 -4.97
CA ALA A 91 0.32 16.56 -4.26
C ALA A 91 0.76 15.20 -4.86
N GLY A 92 -0.20 14.33 -5.21
CA GLY A 92 0.07 13.06 -5.90
C GLY A 92 0.58 13.22 -7.34
N GLU A 93 0.15 14.27 -8.04
CA GLU A 93 0.69 14.66 -9.35
C GLU A 93 2.12 15.19 -9.22
N CYS A 94 2.41 16.03 -8.23
CA CYS A 94 3.76 16.52 -7.93
C CYS A 94 4.74 15.40 -7.53
N LEU A 95 4.25 14.42 -6.76
CA LEU A 95 5.01 13.19 -6.47
C LEU A 95 5.34 12.40 -7.75
N ALA A 96 4.40 12.30 -8.69
CA ALA A 96 4.62 11.65 -9.97
C ALA A 96 5.57 12.47 -10.87
N GLU A 97 5.50 13.80 -10.87
CA GLU A 97 6.44 14.71 -11.55
C GLU A 97 7.88 14.43 -11.10
N VAL A 98 8.15 14.48 -9.79
CA VAL A 98 9.49 14.17 -9.21
C VAL A 98 9.99 12.79 -9.62
N TRP A 99 9.14 11.75 -9.51
CA TRP A 99 9.55 10.40 -9.89
C TRP A 99 9.74 10.20 -11.40
N ASN A 100 9.11 10.97 -12.28
CA ASN A 100 9.35 10.91 -13.73
C ASN A 100 10.73 11.45 -14.15
N GLU A 101 11.39 12.25 -13.30
CA GLU A 101 12.78 12.70 -13.55
C GLU A 101 13.83 11.61 -13.28
N LEU A 102 13.45 10.50 -12.63
CA LEU A 102 14.37 9.42 -12.28
C LEU A 102 14.64 8.45 -13.43
N THR A 103 15.86 7.90 -13.42
CA THR A 103 16.27 6.75 -14.23
C THR A 103 16.83 5.68 -13.29
N ILE A 104 16.33 4.44 -13.41
CA ILE A 104 16.71 3.29 -12.58
C ILE A 104 17.18 2.17 -13.51
N ASP A 105 18.37 1.61 -13.25
CA ASP A 105 19.02 0.60 -14.10
C ASP A 105 19.08 0.97 -15.60
N SER A 106 19.26 2.26 -15.89
CA SER A 106 19.23 2.87 -17.24
C SER A 106 17.87 2.89 -17.95
N TYR A 107 16.78 2.62 -17.24
CA TYR A 107 15.40 2.81 -17.73
C TYR A 107 14.77 4.05 -17.07
N PRO A 108 14.11 4.95 -17.83
CA PRO A 108 13.37 6.07 -17.26
C PRO A 108 12.18 5.56 -16.45
N VAL A 109 11.92 6.19 -15.32
CA VAL A 109 10.74 5.90 -14.50
C VAL A 109 9.52 6.55 -15.14
N ALA A 110 8.41 5.81 -15.24
CA ALA A 110 7.14 6.30 -15.73
C ALA A 110 6.10 6.25 -14.60
N CYS A 111 5.74 7.40 -14.06
CA CYS A 111 4.76 7.56 -12.98
C CYS A 111 3.60 8.46 -13.41
N ARG A 112 2.42 8.22 -12.85
CA ARG A 112 1.26 9.11 -12.94
C ARG A 112 0.40 8.97 -11.68
N TYR A 113 -0.26 10.04 -11.28
CA TYR A 113 -1.37 9.92 -10.35
C TYR A 113 -2.49 9.06 -10.97
N ILE A 114 -3.17 8.27 -10.14
CA ILE A 114 -4.36 7.51 -10.51
C ILE A 114 -5.42 7.86 -9.47
N GLU A 115 -6.59 8.29 -9.93
CA GLU A 115 -7.70 8.65 -9.05
C GLU A 115 -8.15 7.42 -8.24
N PRO A 116 -8.44 7.57 -6.93
CA PRO A 116 -8.90 6.47 -6.10
C PRO A 116 -10.15 5.81 -6.70
N ILE A 117 -10.04 4.52 -7.01
CA ILE A 117 -11.21 3.74 -7.42
C ILE A 117 -12.06 3.51 -6.16
N ASP A 118 -13.37 3.78 -6.28
CA ASP A 118 -14.39 3.69 -5.22
C ASP A 118 -14.70 2.24 -4.76
N THR A 119 -13.70 1.37 -4.82
CA THR A 119 -13.71 -0.03 -4.38
C THR A 119 -13.81 -0.16 -2.86
N LYS A 120 -15.04 -0.09 -2.36
CA LYS A 120 -15.45 -0.61 -1.02
C LYS A 120 -15.05 -2.08 -0.81
N ASP A 121 -14.83 -2.82 -1.91
CA ASP A 121 -14.23 -4.16 -1.93
C ASP A 121 -12.82 -4.21 -1.34
N SER A 122 -11.97 -3.20 -1.59
CA SER A 122 -10.56 -3.22 -1.19
C SER A 122 -10.38 -3.08 0.34
N SER A 123 -11.23 -2.27 0.99
CA SER A 123 -11.21 -2.09 2.45
C SER A 123 -11.88 -3.24 3.19
N SER A 124 -12.93 -3.85 2.63
CA SER A 124 -13.58 -5.03 3.22
C SER A 124 -12.69 -6.28 3.22
N LEU A 125 -11.91 -6.51 2.15
CA LEU A 125 -10.99 -7.66 2.05
C LEU A 125 -9.91 -7.68 3.17
N LEU A 126 -9.52 -6.53 3.70
CA LEU A 126 -8.46 -6.37 4.71
C LEU A 126 -8.99 -6.07 6.12
N ASN A 127 -10.31 -6.05 6.32
CA ASN A 127 -10.90 -5.71 7.61
C ASN A 127 -10.70 -6.86 8.63
N PRO A 128 -9.94 -6.65 9.72
CA PRO A 128 -9.69 -7.71 10.70
C PRO A 128 -10.94 -8.13 11.48
N SER A 129 -12.02 -7.32 11.49
CA SER A 129 -13.28 -7.68 12.15
C SER A 129 -14.09 -8.73 11.40
N THR A 130 -13.66 -9.18 10.22
CA THR A 130 -14.34 -10.23 9.44
C THR A 130 -13.70 -11.62 9.58
N LEU A 131 -12.66 -11.78 10.42
CA LEU A 131 -12.06 -13.09 10.65
C LEU A 131 -12.89 -13.95 11.62
N ASP A 132 -13.30 -15.10 11.12
CA ASP A 132 -13.68 -16.23 11.96
C ASP A 132 -12.41 -16.88 12.56
N LEU A 133 -12.25 -16.72 13.88
CA LEU A 133 -11.13 -17.27 14.65
C LEU A 133 -11.15 -18.81 14.71
N ASN A 134 -12.34 -19.43 14.66
CA ASN A 134 -12.46 -20.90 14.62
C ASN A 134 -12.00 -21.41 13.24
N TRP A 135 -12.38 -20.71 12.16
CA TRP A 135 -11.89 -21.03 10.82
C TRP A 135 -10.36 -20.96 10.76
N LEU A 136 -9.74 -19.92 11.35
CA LEU A 136 -8.28 -19.83 11.44
C LEU A 136 -7.64 -21.03 12.15
N GLN A 137 -8.14 -21.41 13.34
CA GLN A 137 -7.55 -22.49 14.14
C GLN A 137 -7.57 -23.85 13.43
N ILE A 138 -8.55 -24.08 12.55
CA ILE A 138 -8.68 -25.32 11.78
C ILE A 138 -7.78 -25.30 10.53
N HIS A 139 -7.78 -24.19 9.77
CA HIS A 139 -7.23 -24.15 8.41
C HIS A 139 -5.86 -23.50 8.29
N VAL A 140 -5.44 -22.64 9.23
CA VAL A 140 -4.15 -21.93 9.18
C VAL A 140 -3.13 -22.65 10.05
N ARG A 141 -2.00 -23.02 9.43
CA ARG A 141 -0.81 -23.53 10.12
C ARG A 141 0.27 -22.45 10.14
N GLN A 142 0.89 -22.24 11.29
CA GLN A 142 1.96 -21.28 11.50
C GLN A 142 3.19 -22.00 12.04
N SER A 143 4.36 -21.52 11.64
CA SER A 143 5.70 -21.83 12.17
C SER A 143 6.31 -20.56 12.75
#